data_AF-A0A9W7G722-F1
#
_entry.id   AF-A0A9W7G722-F1
#
_cell.length_a   1.000
_cell.length_b   1.000
_cell.length_c   1.000
_cell.angle_alpha   90.00
_cell.angle_beta   90.00
_cell.angle_gamma   90.00
#
_symmetry.space_group_name_H-M   'P 1'
#
loop_
_entity.id
_entity.type
_entity.pdbx_description
1 polymer ?
#
loop_
_entity_poly.entity_id
_entity_poly.type
_entity_poly.pdbx_seq_one_letter_code
_entity_poly.pdbx_strand_id
1 'polypeptide(L)'
;MTQPFISLEQHAVYDERGLASKYFLLPKESPKIGSQSGTASTKAAVGETGGSAADEDLTKRVEMLEKALLPSGPTPGPNMSDSVASVFRDVCRLGCYSATFKWVPKDYYEWDLGRRAKTLGGYGTEQLTKAMLMENTRHKGESTRTNSKFYLVVVQYVATIDAKKLASAVRALPPVSSRLNPTDFQFRVASEEDNDRLTGFKHNSVSPFGLKEDIPVVLSRAVVEEGVNFIWMGGGDVDLKLGMGVKEFVDGRGAFVLDVSDKRAM
;
A
#
# COMPACT_ATOMS: atom_id res chain seq x y z
N MET A 1 27.26 12.54 29.94
CA MET A 1 26.04 13.35 30.13
C MET A 1 24.87 12.52 29.63
N THR A 2 24.00 12.05 30.51
CA THR A 2 22.86 11.19 30.20
C THR A 2 21.61 12.07 29.93
N GLN A 3 21.02 11.92 28.74
CA GLN A 3 19.75 12.56 28.36
C GLN A 3 18.59 11.90 29.13
N PRO A 4 17.54 12.65 29.54
CA PRO A 4 16.42 12.09 30.27
C PRO A 4 15.49 11.30 29.34
N PHE A 5 15.03 10.14 29.81
CA PHE A 5 14.06 9.29 29.12
C PHE A 5 12.64 9.76 29.43
N ILE A 6 11.90 10.25 28.42
CA ILE A 6 10.50 10.68 28.58
C ILE A 6 9.59 9.46 28.38
N SER A 7 8.81 9.09 29.40
CA SER A 7 7.80 8.03 29.29
C SER A 7 6.52 8.57 28.63
N LEU A 8 6.13 7.95 27.51
CA LEU A 8 4.92 8.27 26.75
C LEU A 8 3.83 7.20 27.00
N GLU A 9 2.58 7.63 27.08
CA GLU A 9 1.41 6.75 27.16
C GLU A 9 0.54 6.89 25.90
N GLN A 10 0.06 5.75 25.39
CA GLN A 10 -0.70 5.68 24.15
C GLN A 10 -2.20 5.78 24.46
N HIS A 11 -2.83 6.83 23.95
CA HIS A 11 -4.27 7.07 24.07
C HIS A 11 -4.96 6.91 22.73
N ALA A 12 -6.08 6.19 22.72
CA ALA A 12 -6.92 5.99 21.54
C ALA A 12 -8.18 6.86 21.63
N VAL A 13 -8.53 7.53 20.53
CA VAL A 13 -9.83 8.20 20.36
C VAL A 13 -10.68 7.30 19.48
N TYR A 14 -11.85 6.93 19.98
CA TYR A 14 -12.79 6.03 19.31
C TYR A 14 -13.87 6.83 18.58
N ASP A 15 -14.24 6.39 17.38
CA ASP A 15 -15.36 6.95 16.63
C ASP A 15 -16.71 6.54 17.23
N GLU A 16 -17.78 7.08 16.67
CA GLU A 16 -19.17 6.80 17.05
C GLU A 16 -19.60 5.34 16.83
N ARG A 17 -18.74 4.50 16.23
CA ARG A 17 -18.92 3.04 16.09
C ARG A 17 -18.01 2.25 17.05
N GLY A 18 -17.29 2.93 17.95
CA GLY A 18 -16.39 2.32 18.91
C GLY A 18 -15.06 1.83 18.32
N LEU A 19 -14.70 2.27 17.11
CA LEU A 19 -13.44 1.91 16.46
C LEU A 19 -12.41 3.02 16.67
N ALA A 20 -11.18 2.63 17.03
CA ALA A 20 -10.11 3.60 17.25
C ALA A 20 -9.81 4.37 15.95
N SER A 21 -10.19 5.64 15.94
CA SER A 21 -10.05 6.56 14.81
C SER A 21 -8.65 7.18 14.76
N LYS A 22 -8.03 7.45 15.92
CA LYS A 22 -6.68 8.02 16.05
C LYS A 22 -5.99 7.56 17.33
N TYR A 23 -4.67 7.41 17.28
CA TYR A 23 -3.82 7.17 18.44
C TYR A 23 -2.90 8.37 18.66
N PHE A 24 -2.76 8.79 19.91
CA PHE A 24 -1.87 9.86 20.35
C PHE A 24 -0.91 9.33 21.40
N LEU A 25 0.35 9.74 21.35
CA LEU A 25 1.34 9.49 22.40
C LEU A 25 1.46 10.78 23.23
N LEU A 26 0.98 10.74 24.46
CA LEU A 26 1.05 11.88 25.37
C LEU A 26 2.11 11.63 26.46
N PRO A 27 2.88 12.65 26.87
CA PRO A 27 3.76 12.55 28.04
C PRO A 27 2.93 12.27 29.29
N LYS A 28 3.37 11.32 30.13
CA LYS A 28 2.73 11.07 31.43
C LYS A 28 2.83 12.31 32.30
N GLU A 29 1.70 12.96 32.62
CA GLU A 29 1.69 14.05 33.58
C GLU A 29 2.07 13.53 34.98
N SER A 30 3.04 14.18 35.61
CA SER A 30 3.36 13.92 37.01
C SER A 30 2.30 14.57 37.92
N PRO A 31 1.87 13.93 39.02
CA PRO A 31 0.77 14.44 39.83
C PRO A 31 1.13 15.79 40.49
N LYS A 32 0.34 16.83 40.20
CA LYS A 32 0.44 18.14 40.87
C LYS A 32 -0.43 18.17 42.13
N ILE A 33 0.22 18.51 43.23
CA ILE A 33 -0.33 18.81 44.55
C ILE A 33 -0.95 20.22 44.55
N GLY A 34 -2.18 20.36 45.07
CA GLY A 34 -2.61 21.48 45.91
C GLY A 34 -2.98 22.84 45.28
N SER A 35 -4.30 23.09 45.26
CA SER A 35 -5.09 24.34 45.30
C SER A 35 -4.41 25.73 45.39
N GLN A 36 -4.98 26.72 44.68
CA GLN A 36 -5.87 27.73 45.27
C GLN A 36 -6.57 28.61 44.21
N SER A 37 -7.79 29.03 44.58
CA SER A 37 -8.79 29.79 43.85
C SER A 37 -8.49 31.30 43.76
N GLY A 38 -8.89 31.93 42.65
CA GLY A 38 -9.00 33.39 42.55
C GLY A 38 -9.73 33.82 41.27
N THR A 39 -10.95 34.31 41.42
CA THR A 39 -11.81 34.89 40.39
C THR A 39 -11.39 36.32 40.02
N ALA A 40 -11.29 36.66 38.73
CA ALA A 40 -11.56 38.02 38.24
C ALA A 40 -11.79 38.09 36.72
N SER A 41 -13.00 38.58 36.42
CA SER A 41 -13.55 39.25 35.24
C SER A 41 -12.67 39.63 34.03
N THR A 42 -13.31 39.42 32.88
CA THR A 42 -12.97 39.75 31.49
C THR A 42 -12.58 41.19 31.20
N LYS A 43 -11.55 41.35 30.35
CA LYS A 43 -11.51 42.40 29.30
C LYS A 43 -10.82 41.84 28.05
N ALA A 44 -11.57 41.83 26.96
CA ALA A 44 -11.09 41.49 25.63
C ALA A 44 -10.12 42.57 25.14
N ALA A 45 -8.89 42.15 24.83
CA ALA A 45 -8.00 42.87 23.94
C ALA A 45 -7.79 41.96 22.73
N VAL A 46 -8.28 42.41 21.57
CA VAL A 46 -7.93 41.82 20.27
C VAL A 46 -6.47 42.17 20.04
N GLY A 47 -5.59 41.25 20.43
CA GLY A 47 -4.17 41.30 20.14
C GLY A 47 -3.90 40.64 18.80
N GLU A 48 -3.21 41.38 17.95
CA GLU A 48 -2.67 40.95 16.66
C GLU A 48 -1.98 39.58 16.79
N THR A 49 -2.37 38.63 15.94
CA THR A 49 -1.72 37.32 15.83
C THR A 49 -0.38 37.48 15.13
N GLY A 50 0.62 37.99 15.86
CA GLY A 50 2.02 37.79 15.51
C GLY A 50 2.38 36.33 15.81
N GLY A 51 2.54 35.51 14.77
CA GLY A 51 3.01 34.13 14.92
C GLY A 51 4.32 34.13 15.69
N SER A 52 4.36 33.44 16.83
CA SER A 52 5.53 33.34 17.68
C SER A 52 6.66 32.60 16.95
N ALA A 53 7.93 32.95 17.19
CA ALA A 53 9.07 32.17 16.69
C ALA A 53 9.00 30.69 17.11
N ALA A 54 8.28 30.38 18.19
CA ALA A 54 7.99 29.00 18.61
C ALA A 54 6.96 28.30 17.70
N ASP A 55 5.99 29.03 17.14
CA ASP A 55 5.01 28.48 16.19
C ASP A 55 5.68 28.19 14.85
N GLU A 56 6.63 29.03 14.45
CA GLU A 56 7.44 28.82 13.24
C GLU A 56 8.39 27.62 13.38
N ASP A 57 9.02 27.44 14.56
CA ASP A 57 9.83 26.26 14.88
C ASP A 57 8.98 24.97 14.89
N LEU A 58 7.80 25.02 15.51
CA LEU A 58 6.89 23.87 15.55
C LEU A 58 6.42 23.49 14.14
N THR A 59 6.08 24.47 13.32
CA THR A 59 5.68 24.27 11.91
C THR A 59 6.81 23.61 11.12
N LYS A 60 8.06 24.12 11.24
CA LYS A 60 9.24 23.51 10.60
C LYS A 60 9.48 22.08 11.05
N ARG A 61 9.31 21.77 12.34
CA ARG A 61 9.46 20.42 12.89
C ARG A 61 8.37 19.47 12.38
N VAL A 62 7.13 19.93 12.29
CA VAL A 62 6.02 19.15 11.69
C VAL A 62 6.31 18.89 10.21
N GLU A 63 6.69 19.90 9.43
CA GLU A 63 7.06 19.73 8.02
C GLU A 63 8.24 18.77 7.85
N MET A 64 9.25 18.82 8.73
CA MET A 64 10.37 17.89 8.71
C MET A 64 9.94 16.45 9.03
N LEU A 65 9.05 16.26 9.99
CA LEU A 65 8.50 14.95 10.33
C LEU A 65 7.60 14.40 9.22
N GLU A 66 6.76 15.24 8.63
CA GLU A 66 5.94 14.89 7.47
C GLU A 66 6.81 14.51 6.27
N LYS A 67 7.87 15.29 5.98
CA LYS A 67 8.85 14.94 4.94
C LYS A 67 9.63 13.67 5.25
N ALA A 68 9.93 13.40 6.52
CA ALA A 68 10.59 12.17 6.95
C ALA A 68 9.66 10.95 6.90
N LEU A 69 8.34 11.16 6.98
CA LEU A 69 7.32 10.12 6.83
C LEU A 69 7.00 9.82 5.36
N LEU A 70 7.25 10.75 4.43
CA LEU A 70 7.06 10.49 3.01
C LEU A 70 7.93 9.30 2.58
N PRO A 71 7.38 8.37 1.78
CA PRO A 71 8.16 7.26 1.27
C PRO A 71 9.35 7.81 0.50
N SER A 72 10.51 7.18 0.67
CA SER A 72 11.71 7.54 -0.07
C SER A 72 11.43 7.32 -1.54
N GLY A 73 11.10 8.40 -2.25
CA GLY A 73 10.75 8.35 -3.66
C GLY A 73 11.87 7.76 -4.49
N PRO A 74 11.58 7.27 -5.69
CA PRO A 74 12.63 6.79 -6.57
C PRO A 74 13.67 7.89 -6.75
N THR A 75 14.94 7.58 -6.40
CA THR A 75 16.03 8.51 -6.66
C THR A 75 15.97 8.91 -8.13
N PRO A 76 15.94 10.23 -8.44
CA PRO A 76 15.88 10.70 -9.82
C PRO A 76 16.97 10.03 -10.64
N GLY A 77 16.57 9.09 -11.48
CA GLY A 77 17.44 8.46 -12.47
C GLY A 77 17.34 9.24 -13.79
N PRO A 78 18.25 8.99 -14.74
CA PRO A 78 18.24 9.65 -16.04
C PRO A 78 16.93 9.49 -16.84
N ASN A 79 16.04 8.57 -16.45
CA ASN A 79 14.75 8.32 -17.10
C ASN A 79 13.60 8.13 -16.08
N MET A 80 13.18 9.17 -15.35
CA MET A 80 11.91 9.09 -14.62
C MET A 80 10.75 9.14 -15.61
N SER A 81 10.26 7.98 -16.03
CA SER A 81 9.12 7.88 -16.95
C SER A 81 7.83 8.34 -16.29
N ASP A 82 6.83 8.69 -17.10
CA ASP A 82 5.48 9.02 -16.61
C ASP A 82 4.87 7.90 -15.77
N SER A 83 5.18 6.64 -16.10
CA SER A 83 4.76 5.45 -15.36
C SER A 83 5.36 5.43 -13.96
N VAL A 84 6.67 5.67 -13.80
CA VAL A 84 7.34 5.76 -12.50
C VAL A 84 6.77 6.91 -11.66
N ALA A 85 6.58 8.07 -12.27
CA ALA A 85 6.00 9.23 -11.59
C ALA A 85 4.54 8.97 -11.16
N SER A 86 3.76 8.25 -11.97
CA SER A 86 2.39 7.83 -11.64
C SER A 86 2.37 6.90 -10.42
N VAL A 87 3.24 5.89 -10.40
CA VAL A 87 3.38 4.96 -9.26
C VAL A 87 3.71 5.72 -7.99
N PHE A 88 4.73 6.59 -8.02
CA PHE A 88 5.16 7.32 -6.84
C PHE A 88 4.06 8.25 -6.30
N ARG A 89 3.38 9.01 -7.18
CA ARG A 89 2.25 9.86 -6.78
C ARG A 89 1.12 9.06 -6.15
N ASP A 90 0.80 7.89 -6.69
CA ASP A 90 -0.28 7.04 -6.20
C ASP A 90 0.05 6.45 -4.81
N VAL A 91 1.29 5.99 -4.61
CA VAL A 91 1.80 5.54 -3.32
C VAL A 91 1.70 6.64 -2.26
N CYS A 92 2.14 7.87 -2.58
CA CYS A 92 2.02 9.02 -1.67
C CYS A 92 0.55 9.35 -1.36
N ARG A 93 -0.31 9.38 -2.38
CA ARG A 93 -1.74 9.67 -2.23
C ARG A 93 -2.44 8.67 -1.31
N LEU A 94 -2.05 7.39 -1.39
CA LEU A 94 -2.62 6.32 -0.59
C LEU A 94 -1.97 6.18 0.80
N GLY A 95 -1.06 7.08 1.18
CA GLY A 95 -0.43 7.08 2.50
C GLY A 95 0.43 5.84 2.76
N CYS A 96 1.06 5.29 1.72
CA CYS A 96 1.91 4.12 1.82
C CYS A 96 3.36 4.53 2.19
N TYR A 97 3.60 4.80 3.46
CA TYR A 97 4.84 5.36 4.02
C TYR A 97 5.98 4.35 4.16
N SER A 98 5.70 3.04 4.27
CA SER A 98 6.74 2.00 4.25
C SER A 98 7.29 1.72 2.85
N ALA A 99 6.81 2.44 1.84
CA ALA A 99 7.24 2.26 0.46
C ALA A 99 8.70 2.65 0.26
N THR A 100 9.43 1.78 -0.44
CA THR A 100 10.81 1.99 -0.88
C THR A 100 10.92 1.69 -2.36
N PHE A 101 11.72 2.47 -3.06
CA PHE A 101 12.02 2.25 -4.47
C PHE A 101 13.47 1.83 -4.64
N LYS A 102 13.73 0.87 -5.53
CA LYS A 102 15.09 0.38 -5.79
C LYS A 102 15.31 0.08 -7.26
N TRP A 103 16.28 0.78 -7.85
CA TRP A 103 16.79 0.47 -9.18
C TRP A 103 17.60 -0.83 -9.13
N VAL A 104 17.40 -1.68 -10.14
CA VAL A 104 18.11 -2.93 -10.33
C VAL A 104 18.92 -2.90 -11.64
N PRO A 105 19.98 -3.72 -11.75
CA PRO A 105 20.73 -3.84 -13.01
C PRO A 105 19.88 -4.37 -14.17
N LYS A 106 20.26 -4.04 -15.41
CA LYS A 106 19.52 -4.45 -16.62
C LYS A 106 19.41 -5.97 -16.80
N ASP A 107 20.39 -6.72 -16.31
CA ASP A 107 20.43 -8.19 -16.33
C ASP A 107 19.65 -8.82 -15.15
N TYR A 108 18.92 -8.03 -14.36
CA TYR A 108 18.19 -8.51 -13.18
C TYR A 108 17.24 -9.68 -13.46
N TYR A 109 16.57 -9.67 -14.61
CA TYR A 109 15.65 -10.75 -15.01
C TYR A 109 16.34 -12.00 -15.55
N GLU A 110 17.66 -11.97 -15.76
CA GLU A 110 18.47 -13.13 -16.16
C GLU A 110 18.91 -13.96 -14.93
N TRP A 111 18.85 -13.38 -13.73
CA TRP A 111 19.29 -14.02 -12.50
C TRP A 111 18.24 -14.98 -11.94
N ASP A 112 18.65 -15.90 -11.06
CA ASP A 112 17.72 -16.69 -10.25
C ASP A 112 16.97 -15.82 -9.23
N LEU A 113 15.83 -16.32 -8.72
CA LEU A 113 15.00 -15.58 -7.78
C LEU A 113 15.72 -15.27 -6.46
N GLY A 114 16.63 -16.13 -5.99
CA GLY A 114 17.36 -15.94 -4.76
C GLY A 114 18.31 -14.74 -4.86
N ARG A 115 19.07 -14.65 -5.95
CA ARG A 115 19.93 -13.49 -6.24
C ARG A 115 19.10 -12.21 -6.37
N ARG A 116 17.96 -12.26 -7.07
CA ARG A 116 17.03 -11.12 -7.18
C ARG A 116 16.57 -10.62 -5.82
N ALA A 117 16.11 -11.51 -4.94
CA ALA A 117 15.66 -11.17 -3.58
C ALA A 117 16.79 -10.53 -2.77
N LYS A 118 17.98 -11.16 -2.76
CA LYS A 118 19.15 -10.64 -2.06
C LYS A 118 19.56 -9.25 -2.54
N THR A 119 19.54 -9.00 -3.85
CA THR A 119 19.84 -7.68 -4.42
C THR A 119 18.84 -6.63 -3.95
N LEU A 120 17.58 -6.98 -3.75
CA LEU A 120 16.59 -6.05 -3.21
C LEU A 120 16.71 -5.84 -1.69
N GLY A 121 17.49 -6.67 -0.99
CA GLY A 121 17.54 -6.69 0.48
C GLY A 121 16.38 -7.48 1.09
N GLY A 122 15.74 -8.35 0.30
CA GLY A 122 14.77 -9.31 0.80
C GLY A 122 15.44 -10.48 1.55
N TYR A 123 14.72 -11.07 2.48
CA TYR A 123 15.08 -12.28 3.22
C TYR A 123 14.82 -13.58 2.44
N GLY A 124 13.95 -13.55 1.42
CA GLY A 124 13.67 -14.73 0.61
C GLY A 124 12.86 -14.46 -0.67
N THR A 125 12.66 -15.51 -1.46
CA THR A 125 12.03 -15.43 -2.79
C THR A 125 10.52 -15.28 -2.70
N GLU A 126 9.92 -15.68 -1.58
CA GLU A 126 8.53 -15.50 -1.18
C GLU A 126 8.11 -14.03 -1.09
N GLN A 127 9.07 -13.10 -0.93
CA GLN A 127 8.79 -11.66 -0.96
C GLN A 127 8.67 -11.09 -2.38
N LEU A 128 9.21 -11.80 -3.38
CA LEU A 128 9.17 -11.33 -4.75
C LEU A 128 7.79 -11.63 -5.32
N THR A 129 7.07 -10.59 -5.70
CA THR A 129 5.74 -10.69 -6.31
C THR A 129 5.72 -10.08 -7.71
N LYS A 130 4.77 -10.53 -8.51
CA LYS A 130 4.43 -9.96 -9.81
C LYS A 130 2.95 -9.60 -9.81
N ALA A 131 2.62 -8.52 -10.51
CA ALA A 131 1.26 -8.14 -10.80
C ALA A 131 0.89 -8.62 -12.21
N MET A 132 -0.27 -9.26 -12.35
CA MET A 132 -0.78 -9.74 -13.63
C MET A 132 -2.24 -9.33 -13.78
N LEU A 133 -2.58 -8.73 -14.92
CA LEU A 133 -3.96 -8.38 -15.23
C LEU A 133 -4.71 -9.63 -15.70
N MET A 134 -5.78 -9.96 -15.01
CA MET A 134 -6.66 -11.09 -15.31
C MET A 134 -8.00 -10.59 -15.85
N GLU A 135 -8.43 -11.11 -16.99
CA GLU A 135 -9.71 -10.82 -17.62
C GLU A 135 -10.71 -11.94 -17.32
N ASN A 136 -11.89 -11.59 -16.81
CA ASN A 136 -13.06 -12.45 -16.83
C ASN A 136 -13.74 -12.40 -18.20
N THR A 137 -13.56 -13.44 -18.99
CA THR A 137 -14.00 -13.54 -20.38
C THR A 137 -15.49 -13.81 -20.51
N ARG A 138 -16.14 -14.16 -19.39
CA ARG A 138 -17.57 -14.41 -19.28
C ARG A 138 -18.25 -13.39 -18.37
N HIS A 139 -17.59 -12.25 -18.14
CA HIS A 139 -18.15 -11.16 -17.35
C HIS A 139 -19.55 -10.78 -17.85
N LYS A 140 -20.45 -10.54 -16.90
CA LYS A 140 -21.82 -10.10 -17.12
C LYS A 140 -22.20 -9.05 -16.10
N GLY A 141 -23.16 -8.21 -16.50
CA GLY A 141 -23.69 -7.16 -15.65
C GLY A 141 -22.74 -5.96 -15.53
N GLU A 142 -23.03 -5.12 -14.54
CA GLU A 142 -22.23 -3.93 -14.27
C GLU A 142 -20.90 -4.30 -13.61
N SER A 143 -19.84 -3.62 -14.05
CA SER A 143 -18.52 -3.74 -13.45
C SER A 143 -18.52 -3.06 -12.07
N THR A 144 -18.42 -3.88 -11.03
CA THR A 144 -18.26 -3.41 -9.64
C THR A 144 -16.97 -3.96 -9.07
N ARG A 145 -16.52 -3.44 -7.93
CA ARG A 145 -15.30 -3.94 -7.27
C ARG A 145 -15.34 -5.45 -6.98
N THR A 146 -16.53 -6.00 -6.70
CA THR A 146 -16.76 -7.43 -6.44
C THR A 146 -17.28 -8.23 -7.66
N ASN A 147 -17.50 -7.57 -8.80
CA ASN A 147 -17.85 -8.19 -10.08
C ASN A 147 -17.25 -7.37 -11.24
N SER A 148 -15.92 -7.32 -11.32
CA SER A 148 -15.21 -6.60 -12.38
C SER A 148 -14.89 -7.51 -13.55
N LYS A 149 -14.83 -6.94 -14.76
CA LYS A 149 -14.28 -7.64 -15.92
C LYS A 149 -12.77 -7.89 -15.74
N PHE A 150 -12.05 -6.98 -15.09
CA PHE A 150 -10.62 -7.08 -14.90
C PHE A 150 -10.23 -7.02 -13.43
N TYR A 151 -9.28 -7.87 -13.04
CA TYR A 151 -8.66 -7.87 -11.71
C TYR A 151 -7.15 -7.87 -11.87
N LEU A 152 -6.45 -7.03 -11.11
CA LEU A 152 -5.01 -7.08 -11.05
C LEU A 152 -4.59 -8.00 -9.90
N VAL A 153 -3.98 -9.13 -10.23
CA VAL A 153 -3.59 -10.15 -9.25
C VAL A 153 -2.11 -10.02 -8.93
N VAL A 154 -1.79 -9.79 -7.66
CA VAL A 154 -0.45 -9.77 -7.09
C VAL A 154 -0.17 -11.13 -6.45
N VAL A 155 0.82 -11.84 -6.98
CA VAL A 155 1.19 -13.21 -6.59
C VAL A 155 2.70 -13.34 -6.50
N GLN A 156 3.20 -14.25 -5.66
CA GLN A 156 4.63 -14.52 -5.54
C GLN A 156 5.19 -15.13 -6.84
N TYR A 157 6.45 -14.86 -7.17
CA TYR A 157 7.13 -15.47 -8.34
C TYR A 157 7.25 -16.99 -8.23
N VAL A 158 7.31 -17.51 -7.00
CA VAL A 158 7.35 -18.95 -6.69
C VAL A 158 5.98 -19.63 -6.77
N ALA A 159 4.92 -18.89 -7.09
CA ALA A 159 3.55 -19.39 -7.21
C ALA A 159 2.97 -19.13 -8.60
N THR A 160 1.93 -19.87 -8.94
CA THR A 160 1.17 -19.71 -10.20
C THR A 160 -0.28 -19.37 -9.87
N ILE A 161 -0.87 -18.43 -10.62
CA ILE A 161 -2.28 -18.07 -10.48
C ILE A 161 -3.14 -19.27 -10.91
N ASP A 162 -4.04 -19.71 -10.03
CA ASP A 162 -5.08 -20.67 -10.37
C ASP A 162 -6.37 -19.89 -10.72
N ALA A 163 -6.72 -19.91 -12.00
CA ALA A 163 -7.91 -19.23 -12.52
C ALA A 163 -9.23 -19.75 -11.93
N LYS A 164 -9.31 -21.04 -11.53
CA LYS A 164 -10.49 -21.62 -10.87
C LYS A 164 -10.62 -21.13 -9.44
N LYS A 165 -9.50 -21.09 -8.70
CA LYS A 165 -9.46 -20.49 -7.36
C LYS A 165 -9.83 -19.01 -7.40
N LEU A 166 -9.27 -18.25 -8.34
CA LEU A 166 -9.65 -16.85 -8.58
C LEU A 166 -11.14 -16.69 -8.89
N ALA A 167 -11.69 -17.50 -9.80
CA ALA A 167 -13.12 -17.51 -10.12
C ALA A 167 -13.99 -17.76 -8.88
N SER A 168 -13.66 -18.79 -8.11
CA SER A 168 -14.38 -19.14 -6.88
C SER A 168 -14.29 -18.03 -5.83
N ALA A 169 -13.10 -17.47 -5.62
CA ALA A 169 -12.85 -16.45 -4.63
C ALA A 169 -13.55 -15.12 -4.97
N VAL A 170 -13.46 -14.66 -6.22
CA VAL A 170 -14.16 -13.45 -6.69
C VAL A 170 -15.67 -13.62 -6.58
N ARG A 171 -16.22 -14.76 -7.02
CA ARG A 171 -17.65 -15.06 -6.89
C ARG A 171 -18.13 -15.07 -5.43
N ALA A 172 -17.25 -15.37 -4.48
CA ALA A 172 -17.58 -15.39 -3.06
C ALA A 172 -17.60 -14.00 -2.41
N LEU A 173 -17.06 -12.95 -3.07
CA LEU A 173 -17.00 -11.58 -2.53
C LEU A 173 -18.38 -10.96 -2.25
N PRO A 174 -19.37 -11.05 -3.17
CA PRO A 174 -20.71 -10.53 -2.88
C PRO A 174 -21.47 -11.40 -1.87
N PRO A 175 -22.48 -10.84 -1.18
CA PRO A 175 -23.42 -11.60 -0.36
C PRO A 175 -24.05 -12.76 -1.11
N VAL A 176 -24.37 -13.85 -0.41
CA VAL A 176 -24.90 -15.10 -1.02
C VAL A 176 -26.11 -14.83 -1.92
N SER A 177 -27.00 -13.91 -1.55
CA SER A 177 -28.20 -13.55 -2.29
C SER A 177 -27.95 -12.86 -3.64
N SER A 178 -26.77 -12.26 -3.84
CA SER A 178 -26.40 -11.53 -5.07
C SER A 178 -25.28 -12.20 -5.87
N ARG A 179 -24.86 -13.42 -5.49
CA ARG A 179 -23.80 -14.15 -6.19
C ARG A 179 -24.27 -14.57 -7.59
N LEU A 180 -23.49 -14.20 -8.60
CA LEU A 180 -23.68 -14.63 -9.98
C LEU A 180 -23.36 -16.13 -10.16
N ASN A 181 -23.76 -16.68 -11.30
CA ASN A 181 -23.56 -18.11 -11.58
C ASN A 181 -22.06 -18.43 -11.68
N PRO A 182 -21.62 -19.63 -11.26
CA PRO A 182 -20.20 -20.00 -11.36
C PRO A 182 -19.67 -19.92 -12.81
N THR A 183 -20.55 -20.17 -13.78
CA THR A 183 -20.25 -20.15 -15.22
C THR A 183 -19.95 -18.76 -15.77
N ASP A 184 -20.27 -17.71 -15.02
CA ASP A 184 -20.02 -16.31 -15.40
C ASP A 184 -18.59 -15.85 -15.00
N PHE A 185 -17.77 -16.75 -14.44
CA PHE A 185 -16.39 -16.49 -14.05
C PHE A 185 -15.44 -17.42 -14.80
N GLN A 186 -14.80 -16.90 -15.84
CA GLN A 186 -13.72 -17.58 -16.56
C GLN A 186 -12.57 -16.61 -16.70
N PHE A 187 -11.52 -16.80 -15.90
CA PHE A 187 -10.37 -15.92 -15.90
C PHE A 187 -9.25 -16.41 -16.84
N ARG A 188 -8.66 -15.48 -17.59
CA ARG A 188 -7.41 -15.66 -18.34
C ARG A 188 -6.51 -14.45 -18.14
N VAL A 189 -5.24 -14.55 -18.49
CA VAL A 189 -4.37 -13.36 -18.59
C VAL A 189 -4.94 -12.44 -19.66
N ALA A 190 -5.05 -11.15 -19.37
CA ALA A 190 -5.51 -10.14 -20.33
C ALA A 190 -4.57 -10.05 -21.54
N SER A 191 -5.07 -9.52 -22.65
CA SER A 191 -4.21 -9.21 -23.81
C SER A 191 -3.19 -8.12 -23.44
N GLU A 192 -2.09 -8.05 -24.18
CA GLU A 192 -1.10 -6.98 -24.01
C GLU A 192 -1.72 -5.60 -24.24
N GLU A 193 -2.60 -5.47 -25.23
CA GLU A 193 -3.34 -4.24 -25.51
C GLU A 193 -4.20 -3.80 -24.32
N ASP A 194 -4.99 -4.71 -23.74
CA ASP A 194 -5.80 -4.39 -22.56
C ASP A 194 -4.91 -4.11 -21.35
N ASN A 195 -3.81 -4.84 -21.17
CA ASN A 195 -2.86 -4.58 -20.10
C ASN A 195 -2.29 -3.16 -20.19
N ASP A 196 -1.78 -2.77 -21.36
CA ASP A 196 -1.14 -1.47 -21.56
C ASP A 196 -2.16 -0.34 -21.41
N ARG A 197 -3.37 -0.51 -21.96
CA ARG A 197 -4.46 0.48 -21.87
C ARG A 197 -4.96 0.67 -20.44
N LEU A 198 -5.20 -0.42 -19.71
CA LEU A 198 -5.82 -0.40 -18.39
C LEU A 198 -4.82 -0.08 -17.27
N THR A 199 -3.61 -0.65 -17.37
CA THR A 199 -2.59 -0.49 -16.32
C THR A 199 -1.65 0.67 -16.59
N GLY A 200 -1.41 1.04 -17.86
CA GLY A 200 -0.43 2.06 -18.24
C GLY A 200 1.03 1.59 -18.18
N PHE A 201 1.25 0.28 -18.06
CA PHE A 201 2.58 -0.32 -17.99
C PHE A 201 2.76 -1.35 -19.09
N LYS A 202 3.94 -1.34 -19.71
CA LYS A 202 4.36 -2.37 -20.66
C LYS A 202 4.75 -3.66 -19.93
N HIS A 203 5.09 -4.68 -20.72
CA HIS A 203 5.58 -5.96 -20.21
C HIS A 203 6.69 -5.78 -19.15
N ASN A 204 6.59 -6.54 -18.05
CA ASN A 204 7.51 -6.54 -16.89
C ASN A 204 7.63 -5.25 -16.06
N SER A 205 6.85 -4.20 -16.33
CA SER A 205 6.84 -2.98 -15.50
C SER A 205 5.54 -2.74 -14.74
N VAL A 206 4.59 -3.69 -14.80
CA VAL A 206 3.27 -3.58 -14.16
C VAL A 206 3.40 -3.40 -12.64
N SER A 207 2.85 -2.30 -12.15
CA SER A 207 2.70 -1.97 -10.73
C SER A 207 1.23 -2.01 -10.34
N PRO A 208 0.87 -2.44 -9.12
CA PRO A 208 -0.47 -2.28 -8.58
C PRO A 208 -0.81 -0.84 -8.17
N PHE A 209 0.12 0.10 -8.36
CA PHE A 209 -0.06 1.53 -8.15
C PHE A 209 0.07 2.29 -9.47
N GLY A 210 -0.54 3.47 -9.56
CA GLY A 210 -0.41 4.35 -10.72
C GLY A 210 -1.15 3.86 -11.97
N LEU A 211 -2.14 2.97 -11.79
CA LEU A 211 -3.00 2.42 -12.85
C LEU A 211 -3.78 3.52 -13.59
N LYS A 212 -4.13 3.28 -14.86
CA LYS A 212 -4.92 4.22 -15.67
C LYS A 212 -6.41 4.15 -15.38
N GLU A 213 -6.90 2.96 -15.03
CA GLU A 213 -8.28 2.73 -14.62
C GLU A 213 -8.34 2.21 -13.17
N ASP A 214 -9.50 2.36 -12.52
CA ASP A 214 -9.72 1.83 -11.17
C ASP A 214 -9.98 0.33 -11.23
N ILE A 215 -8.91 -0.46 -11.23
CA ILE A 215 -8.95 -1.92 -11.31
C ILE A 215 -8.88 -2.48 -9.88
N PRO A 216 -9.81 -3.37 -9.48
CA PRO A 216 -9.72 -4.05 -8.20
C PRO A 216 -8.45 -4.91 -8.12
N VAL A 217 -7.70 -4.72 -7.04
CA VAL A 217 -6.44 -5.44 -6.79
C VAL A 217 -6.69 -6.62 -5.86
N VAL A 218 -6.10 -7.76 -6.20
CA VAL A 218 -6.13 -8.99 -5.40
C VAL A 218 -4.70 -9.33 -4.99
N LEU A 219 -4.46 -9.48 -3.69
CA LEU A 219 -3.25 -10.09 -3.14
C LEU A 219 -3.50 -11.59 -2.93
N SER A 220 -2.56 -12.43 -3.37
CA SER A 220 -2.61 -13.85 -3.02
C SER A 220 -2.51 -14.04 -1.50
N ARG A 221 -3.46 -14.79 -0.94
CA ARG A 221 -3.51 -15.15 0.48
C ARG A 221 -2.26 -15.89 0.96
N ALA A 222 -1.60 -16.64 0.07
CA ALA A 222 -0.36 -17.33 0.38
C ALA A 222 0.74 -16.39 0.93
N VAL A 223 0.79 -15.14 0.45
CA VAL A 223 1.72 -14.13 0.98
C VAL A 223 1.51 -13.93 2.48
N VAL A 224 0.26 -13.79 2.90
CA VAL A 224 -0.10 -13.56 4.30
C VAL A 224 0.08 -14.83 5.14
N GLU A 225 -0.34 -15.98 4.61
CA GLU A 225 -0.26 -17.28 5.31
C GLU A 225 1.19 -17.75 5.52
N GLU A 226 2.11 -17.39 4.62
CA GLU A 226 3.54 -17.68 4.75
C GLU A 226 4.28 -16.70 5.68
N GLY A 227 3.57 -15.75 6.31
CA GLY A 227 4.16 -14.78 7.22
C GLY A 227 4.98 -13.69 6.52
N VAL A 228 4.76 -13.47 5.22
CA VAL A 228 5.46 -12.43 4.47
C VAL A 228 4.92 -11.06 4.87
N ASN A 229 5.73 -10.29 5.59
CA ASN A 229 5.34 -8.95 6.06
C ASN A 229 5.74 -7.80 5.14
N PHE A 230 6.58 -8.07 4.14
CA PHE A 230 7.10 -7.07 3.19
C PHE A 230 7.26 -7.72 1.82
N ILE A 231 6.77 -7.07 0.77
CA ILE A 231 6.80 -7.59 -0.61
C ILE A 231 7.46 -6.61 -1.56
N TRP A 232 8.09 -7.16 -2.60
CA TRP A 232 8.63 -6.44 -3.73
C TRP A 232 7.78 -6.69 -4.98
N MET A 233 7.50 -5.63 -5.74
CA MET A 233 6.67 -5.62 -6.94
C MET A 233 7.25 -4.69 -8.01
N GLY A 234 6.61 -4.61 -9.18
CA GLY A 234 7.01 -3.68 -10.24
C GLY A 234 6.89 -2.22 -9.79
N GLY A 235 7.90 -1.40 -10.09
CA GLY A 235 7.94 0.01 -9.72
C GLY A 235 7.47 0.98 -10.81
N GLY A 236 6.88 0.47 -11.90
CA GLY A 236 6.50 1.28 -13.07
C GLY A 236 7.57 1.37 -14.17
N ASP A 237 8.73 0.74 -13.94
CA ASP A 237 9.79 0.52 -14.94
C ASP A 237 10.31 -0.92 -14.81
N VAL A 238 10.87 -1.46 -15.90
CA VAL A 238 11.46 -2.80 -15.89
C VAL A 238 12.64 -2.89 -14.92
N ASP A 239 13.39 -1.80 -14.77
CA ASP A 239 14.58 -1.74 -13.91
C ASP A 239 14.28 -1.10 -12.54
N LEU A 240 13.02 -0.81 -12.22
CA LEU A 240 12.62 -0.25 -10.92
C LEU A 240 11.70 -1.20 -10.15
N LYS A 241 12.00 -1.40 -8.86
CA LYS A 241 11.18 -2.19 -7.95
C LYS A 241 10.61 -1.32 -6.84
N LEU A 242 9.35 -1.60 -6.50
CA LEU A 242 8.64 -1.03 -5.37
C LEU A 242 8.57 -2.08 -4.27
N GLY A 243 9.03 -1.75 -3.07
CA GLY A 243 8.88 -2.58 -1.88
C GLY A 243 7.99 -1.88 -0.86
N MET A 244 7.14 -2.61 -0.14
CA MET A 244 6.37 -2.07 1.00
C MET A 244 5.86 -3.17 1.93
N GLY A 245 5.44 -2.77 3.13
CA GLY A 245 4.79 -3.65 4.08
C GLY A 245 3.45 -4.18 3.56
N VAL A 246 3.17 -5.47 3.77
CA VAL A 246 1.97 -6.13 3.25
C VAL A 246 0.68 -5.54 3.82
N LYS A 247 0.68 -5.19 5.13
CA LYS A 247 -0.48 -4.55 5.75
C LYS A 247 -0.81 -3.22 5.08
N GLU A 248 0.21 -2.39 4.85
CA GLU A 248 0.04 -1.09 4.23
C GLU A 248 -0.37 -1.20 2.76
N PHE A 249 0.17 -2.18 2.04
CA PHE A 249 -0.29 -2.52 0.69
C PHE A 249 -1.79 -2.84 0.67
N VAL A 250 -2.24 -3.74 1.56
CA VAL A 250 -3.64 -4.17 1.63
C VAL A 250 -4.56 -3.01 1.99
N ASP A 251 -4.21 -2.24 3.01
CA ASP A 251 -5.02 -1.13 3.51
C ASP A 251 -5.03 0.04 2.50
N GLY A 252 -3.85 0.47 2.05
CA GLY A 252 -3.68 1.61 1.15
C GLY A 252 -4.30 1.38 -0.22
N ARG A 253 -4.12 0.19 -0.82
CA ARG A 253 -4.73 -0.15 -2.11
C ARG A 253 -6.19 -0.60 -1.98
N GLY A 254 -6.63 -0.92 -0.77
CA GLY A 254 -7.85 -1.67 -0.54
C GLY A 254 -7.79 -2.98 -1.33
N ALA A 255 -6.75 -3.79 -1.15
CA ALA A 255 -6.61 -5.06 -1.88
C ALA A 255 -7.48 -6.16 -1.26
N PHE A 256 -8.04 -7.04 -2.09
CA PHE A 256 -8.65 -8.28 -1.58
C PHE A 256 -7.57 -9.32 -1.28
N VAL A 257 -7.63 -9.98 -0.14
CA VAL A 257 -6.74 -11.10 0.19
C VAL A 257 -7.45 -12.42 -0.09
N LEU A 258 -7.13 -13.06 -1.21
CA LEU A 258 -7.88 -14.22 -1.73
C LEU A 258 -6.96 -15.42 -2.00
N ASP A 259 -7.47 -16.63 -1.79
CA ASP A 259 -6.80 -17.85 -2.26
C ASP A 259 -6.96 -17.93 -3.78
N VAL A 260 -5.87 -17.66 -4.51
CA VAL A 260 -5.85 -17.51 -5.98
C VAL A 260 -4.62 -18.15 -6.62
N SER A 261 -3.81 -18.87 -5.85
CA SER A 261 -2.55 -19.41 -6.36
C SER A 261 -2.21 -20.76 -5.74
N ASP A 262 -1.41 -21.51 -6.49
CA ASP A 262 -0.76 -22.73 -6.02
C ASP A 262 0.76 -22.55 -6.03
N LYS A 263 1.44 -23.28 -5.15
CA LYS A 263 2.90 -23.37 -5.19
C LYS A 263 3.31 -23.98 -6.52
N ARG A 264 4.32 -23.38 -7.16
CA ARG A 264 4.86 -23.95 -8.40
C ARG A 264 5.45 -25.32 -8.06
N ALA A 265 5.02 -26.37 -8.76
CA ALA A 265 5.70 -27.66 -8.69
C ALA A 265 7.17 -27.42 -9.11
N MET A 266 8.11 -27.78 -8.24
CA MET A 266 9.54 -27.73 -8.54
C MET A 266 9.93 -28.84 -9.50
#